data_AF-A0A7W7RW01-F1
#
_entry.id   AF-A0A7W7RW01-F1
#
_cell.length_a   1.000
_cell.length_b   1.000
_cell.length_c   1.000
_cell.angle_alpha   90.00
_cell.angle_beta   90.00
_cell.angle_gamma   90.00
#
_symmetry.space_group_name_H-M   'P 1'
#
loop_
_entity.id
_entity.type
_entity.pdbx_description
1 polymer ?
#
loop_
_entity_poly.entity_id
_entity_poly.type
_entity_poly.pdbx_seq_one_letter_code
_entity_poly.pdbx_strand_id
1 'polypeptide(L)'
;MNDEMGAVVGGLTTGADTLLLGRTTYESFAAAWPHQTGDMAEALKAMPKLVASNTMETAEWNNTTILGGDAVAELTALKKRR
;
A
#
# COMPACT_ATOMS: atom_id res chain seq x y z
N MET A 1 -15.55 -11.87 -8.29
CA MET A 1 -14.53 -11.69 -7.23
C MET A 1 -14.20 -10.20 -7.16
N ASN A 2 -15.06 -9.34 -6.60
CA ASN A 2 -14.74 -7.89 -6.55
C ASN A 2 -15.38 -7.03 -5.44
N ASP A 3 -16.29 -7.54 -4.59
CA ASP A 3 -16.82 -6.71 -3.49
C ASP A 3 -16.13 -6.98 -2.15
N GLU A 4 -15.72 -8.22 -1.88
CA GLU A 4 -15.02 -8.58 -0.64
C GLU A 4 -13.67 -7.89 -0.49
N MET A 5 -12.91 -7.74 -1.58
CA MET A 5 -11.63 -7.04 -1.56
C MET A 5 -11.81 -5.54 -1.26
N GLY A 6 -12.85 -4.90 -1.80
CA GLY A 6 -13.17 -3.50 -1.50
C GLY A 6 -13.53 -3.32 -0.02
N ALA A 7 -14.37 -4.20 0.54
CA ALA A 7 -14.76 -4.14 1.95
C ALA A 7 -13.58 -4.36 2.91
N VAL A 8 -12.73 -5.35 2.63
CA VAL A 8 -11.53 -5.63 3.44
C VAL A 8 -10.54 -4.46 3.36
N VAL A 9 -10.31 -3.91 2.15
CA VAL A 9 -9.40 -2.78 1.97
C VAL A 9 -9.95 -1.50 2.60
N GLY A 10 -11.26 -1.23 2.46
CA GLY A 10 -11.93 -0.12 3.15
C GLY A 10 -11.85 -0.22 4.67
N GLY A 11 -11.98 -1.43 5.22
CA GLY A 11 -11.78 -1.70 6.64
C GLY A 11 -10.34 -1.47 7.10
N LEU A 12 -9.36 -1.78 6.25
CA LEU A 12 -7.93 -1.56 6.52
C LEU A 12 -7.50 -0.09 6.38
N THR A 13 -8.20 0.71 5.57
CA THR A 13 -7.88 2.13 5.35
C THR A 13 -8.66 3.09 6.24
N THR A 14 -9.79 2.67 6.81
CA THR A 14 -10.59 3.50 7.72
C THR A 14 -9.81 3.75 9.01
N GLY A 15 -9.19 4.93 9.12
CA GLY A 15 -8.36 5.33 10.26
C GLY A 15 -6.86 5.02 10.11
N ALA A 16 -6.43 4.54 8.94
CA ALA A 16 -5.01 4.34 8.62
C ALA A 16 -4.56 5.37 7.59
N ASP A 17 -3.46 6.08 7.90
CA ASP A 17 -2.90 7.09 6.99
C ASP A 17 -1.90 6.52 5.99
N THR A 18 -1.56 5.23 6.10
CA THR A 18 -0.50 4.58 5.30
C THR A 18 -0.75 3.08 5.20
N LEU A 19 -0.55 2.54 4.01
CA LEU A 19 -0.61 1.10 3.76
C LEU A 19 0.78 0.48 3.83
N LEU A 20 0.94 -0.57 4.62
CA LEU A 20 2.13 -1.43 4.59
C LEU A 20 1.77 -2.75 3.90
N LEU A 21 2.48 -3.07 2.82
CA LEU A 21 2.21 -4.21 1.97
C LEU A 21 3.48 -5.05 1.78
N GLY A 22 3.30 -6.36 1.60
CA GLY A 22 4.33 -7.21 0.99
C GLY A 22 4.26 -7.12 -0.54
N ARG A 23 5.30 -7.61 -1.25
CA ARG A 23 5.36 -7.57 -2.72
C ARG A 23 4.10 -8.11 -3.39
N THR A 24 3.70 -9.36 -3.11
CA THR A 24 2.63 -10.03 -3.86
C THR A 24 1.29 -9.31 -3.70
N THR A 25 1.02 -8.78 -2.50
CA THR A 25 -0.16 -7.96 -2.25
C THR A 25 -0.08 -6.64 -3.01
N TYR A 26 1.09 -5.99 -2.99
CA TYR A 26 1.31 -4.76 -3.76
C TYR A 26 1.08 -4.98 -5.26
N GLU A 27 1.64 -6.03 -5.86
CA GLU A 27 1.48 -6.33 -7.29
C GLU A 27 0.00 -6.57 -7.65
N SER A 28 -0.70 -7.34 -6.82
CA SER A 28 -2.14 -7.58 -7.00
C SER A 28 -2.95 -6.27 -6.95
N PHE A 29 -2.58 -5.37 -6.03
CA PHE A 29 -3.29 -4.10 -5.88
C PHE A 29 -2.94 -3.11 -6.99
N ALA A 30 -1.66 -3.02 -7.34
CA ALA A 30 -1.17 -2.19 -8.43
C ALA A 30 -1.74 -2.62 -9.78
N ALA A 31 -2.08 -3.91 -9.98
CA ALA A 31 -2.77 -4.37 -11.17
C ALA A 31 -4.28 -4.04 -11.15
N ALA A 32 -4.93 -4.09 -9.99
CA ALA A 32 -6.38 -3.99 -9.87
C ALA A 32 -6.90 -2.55 -9.73
N TRP A 33 -6.23 -1.71 -8.96
CA TRP A 33 -6.77 -0.44 -8.46
C TRP A 33 -6.51 0.81 -9.31
N PRO A 34 -5.47 0.94 -10.15
CA PRO A 34 -5.26 2.17 -10.93
C PRO A 34 -6.42 2.56 -11.84
N HIS A 35 -7.19 1.57 -12.31
CA HIS A 35 -8.31 1.77 -13.22
C HIS A 35 -9.67 1.83 -12.51
N GLN A 36 -9.71 1.61 -11.20
CA GLN A 36 -10.95 1.67 -10.41
C GLN A 36 -11.34 3.13 -10.14
N THR A 37 -12.64 3.36 -10.08
CA THR A 37 -13.25 4.67 -9.78
C THR A 37 -14.11 4.58 -8.52
N GLY A 38 -14.36 5.73 -7.90
CA GLY A 38 -15.11 5.84 -6.65
C GLY A 38 -14.25 6.24 -5.46
N ASP A 39 -14.88 6.75 -4.40
CA ASP A 39 -14.21 7.41 -3.26
C ASP A 39 -13.13 6.54 -2.62
N MET A 40 -13.37 5.22 -2.53
CA MET A 40 -12.39 4.28 -2.00
C MET A 40 -11.16 4.12 -2.91
N ALA A 41 -11.36 4.06 -4.23
CA ALA A 41 -10.27 3.96 -5.19
C ALA A 41 -9.42 5.24 -5.19
N GLU A 42 -10.06 6.42 -5.09
CA GLU A 42 -9.36 7.70 -4.95
C GLU A 42 -8.58 7.78 -3.64
N ALA A 43 -9.18 7.38 -2.52
CA ALA A 43 -8.51 7.32 -1.23
C ALA A 43 -7.27 6.40 -1.26
N LEU A 44 -7.39 5.22 -1.88
CA LEU A 44 -6.28 4.29 -2.04
C LEU A 44 -5.18 4.82 -2.95
N LYS A 45 -5.52 5.51 -4.05
CA LYS A 45 -4.54 6.15 -4.93
C LYS A 45 -3.77 7.24 -4.19
N ALA A 46 -4.44 8.05 -3.38
CA ALA A 46 -3.84 9.14 -2.62
C ALA A 46 -2.98 8.66 -1.43
N MET A 47 -3.33 7.53 -0.82
CA MET A 47 -2.67 7.06 0.40
C MET A 47 -1.19 6.66 0.16
N PRO A 48 -0.25 7.06 1.05
CA PRO A 48 1.11 6.53 1.07
C PRO A 48 1.14 5.01 1.21
N LYS A 49 2.02 4.36 0.46
CA LYS A 49 2.20 2.90 0.42
C LYS A 49 3.65 2.56 0.71
N LEU A 50 3.86 1.61 1.59
CA LEU A 50 5.16 1.07 1.95
C LEU A 50 5.19 -0.38 1.54
N VAL A 51 6.19 -0.76 0.75
CA VAL A 51 6.33 -2.14 0.28
C VAL A 51 7.57 -2.73 0.90
N ALA A 52 7.39 -3.63 1.87
CA ALA A 52 8.49 -4.37 2.47
C ALA A 52 8.96 -5.44 1.49
N SER A 53 10.12 -5.23 0.85
CA SER A 53 10.62 -6.16 -0.16
C SER A 53 12.12 -6.05 -0.41
N ASN A 54 12.79 -7.20 -0.45
CA ASN A 54 14.24 -7.28 -0.69
C ASN A 54 14.65 -7.51 -2.14
N THR A 55 13.69 -7.81 -3.03
CA THR A 55 13.98 -8.11 -4.44
C THR A 55 13.16 -7.25 -5.41
N MET A 56 12.54 -6.18 -4.91
CA MET A 56 11.72 -5.27 -5.70
C MET A 56 12.50 -3.97 -5.81
N GLU A 57 12.73 -3.51 -7.03
CA GLU A 57 13.57 -2.33 -7.28
C GLU A 57 12.74 -1.12 -7.73
N THR A 58 11.56 -1.37 -8.32
CA THR A 58 10.69 -0.34 -8.87
C THR A 58 9.27 -0.51 -8.37
N ALA A 59 8.58 0.62 -8.20
CA ALA A 59 7.16 0.68 -7.84
C ALA A 59 6.47 1.66 -8.78
N GLU A 60 5.53 1.15 -9.58
CA GLU A 60 4.82 1.94 -10.60
C GLU A 60 3.52 2.58 -10.07
N TRP A 61 3.02 2.12 -8.93
CA TRP A 61 1.79 2.66 -8.35
C TRP A 61 2.09 3.90 -7.51
N ASN A 62 1.32 4.97 -7.71
CA ASN A 62 1.54 6.27 -7.08
C ASN A 62 1.65 6.20 -5.54
N ASN A 63 2.49 7.07 -5.00
CA ASN A 63 2.77 7.22 -3.57
C ASN A 63 3.37 5.96 -2.91
N THR A 64 4.17 5.19 -3.65
CA THR A 64 4.81 3.97 -3.14
C THR A 64 6.28 4.19 -2.80
N THR A 65 6.69 3.71 -1.63
CA THR A 65 8.08 3.60 -1.20
C THR A 65 8.41 2.13 -0.94
N ILE A 66 9.48 1.64 -1.54
CA ILE A 66 9.99 0.29 -1.28
C ILE A 66 10.92 0.38 -0.07
N LEU A 67 10.61 -0.39 0.98
CA LEU A 67 11.48 -0.60 2.12
C LEU A 67 12.38 -1.79 1.80
N GLY A 68 13.60 -1.50 1.35
CA GLY A 68 14.63 -2.49 1.05
C GLY A 68 15.49 -2.79 2.26
N GLY A 69 15.86 -4.06 2.48
CA GLY A 69 16.74 -4.46 3.59
C GLY A 69 15.98 -4.68 4.90
N ASP A 70 16.37 -3.97 5.97
CA ASP A 70 15.75 -4.09 7.30
C ASP A 70 14.47 -3.25 7.38
N ALA A 71 13.38 -3.83 6.85
CA ALA A 71 12.05 -3.23 6.91
C ALA A 71 11.60 -2.90 8.34
N VAL A 72 12.08 -3.63 9.37
CA VAL A 72 11.73 -3.37 10.77
C VAL A 72 12.36 -2.07 11.25
N ALA A 73 13.63 -1.82 10.90
CA ALA A 73 14.32 -0.58 11.23
C ALA A 73 13.63 0.63 10.57
N GLU A 74 13.29 0.53 9.28
CA GLU A 74 12.63 1.62 8.55
C GLU A 74 11.22 1.92 9.09
N LEU A 75 10.43 0.87 9.38
CA LEU A 75 9.11 1.02 10.00
C LEU A 75 9.20 1.63 11.40
N THR A 76 10.20 1.23 12.19
CA THR A 76 10.42 1.80 13.52
C THR A 76 10.77 3.28 13.44
N ALA A 77 11.63 3.65 12.48
CA ALA A 77 11.96 5.06 12.25
C ALA A 77 10.74 5.85 11.74
N LEU A 78 9.90 5.27 10.89
CA LEU A 78 8.66 5.91 10.43
C LEU A 78 7.68 6.16 11.58
N LYS A 79 7.46 5.15 12.44
CA LYS A 79 6.60 5.27 13.62
C LYS A 79 7.06 6.35 14.61
N LYS A 80 8.37 6.66 14.66
CA LYS A 80 8.92 7.71 15.53
C LYS A 80 8.82 9.12 14.95
N ARG A 81 8.57 9.24 13.64
CA ARG A 81 8.51 10.53 12.91
C ARG A 81 7.09 11.09 12.83
N ARG A 82 6.11 10.39 13.39
CA ARG A 82 4.69 10.75 13.48
C ARG A 82 4.26 10.68 14.94
#